data_AF-A0A3N5UPP7-F1
#
_entry.id   AF-A0A3N5UPP7-F1
#
_cell.length_a   1.000
_cell.length_b   1.000
_cell.length_c   1.000
_cell.angle_alpha   90.00
_cell.angle_beta   90.00
_cell.angle_gamma   90.00
#
_symmetry.space_group_name_H-M   'P 1'
#
loop_
_entity.id
_entity.type
_entity.pdbx_description
1 polymer ?
#
loop_
_entity_poly.entity_id
_entity_poly.type
_entity_poly.pdbx_seq_one_letter_code
_entity_poly.pdbx_strand_id
1 'polypeptide(L)'
;MNSQTIVVIVAAIFMGWFAFGMIYNLRRGDALLKWMQNGLPDIGQKTTFRWLGTSVAELVIAHAKKPFRRLETLLVLKPRDVFWMTIIAYFQKREDIVIFRAHLNTAPLT
;
A
#
# COMPACT_ATOMS: atom_id res chain seq x y z
N MET A 1 -4.89 30.64 29.17
CA MET A 1 -4.15 29.47 28.67
C MET A 1 -2.84 29.98 28.08
N ASN A 2 -1.68 29.54 28.59
CA ASN A 2 -0.39 30.04 28.10
C ASN A 2 -0.12 29.58 26.66
N SER A 3 0.58 30.39 25.87
CA SER A 3 0.97 30.08 24.49
C SER A 3 1.74 28.76 24.39
N GLN A 4 2.60 28.47 25.37
CA GLN A 4 3.32 27.20 25.48
C GLN A 4 2.37 26.00 25.57
N THR A 5 1.32 26.10 26.40
CA THR A 5 0.32 25.02 26.55
C THR A 5 -0.42 24.76 25.24
N ILE A 6 -0.75 25.81 24.49
CA ILE A 6 -1.40 25.69 23.18
C ILE A 6 -0.49 24.95 22.19
N VAL A 7 0.79 25.34 22.11
CA VAL A 7 1.76 24.69 21.21
C VAL A 7 1.92 23.21 21.54
N VAL A 8 2.03 22.86 22.83
CA VAL A 8 2.15 21.47 23.28
C VAL A 8 0.92 20.64 22.89
N ILE A 9 -0.28 21.19 23.10
CA ILE A 9 -1.53 20.50 22.73
C ILE A 9 -1.58 20.26 21.22
N VAL A 10 -1.27 21.28 20.42
CA VAL A 10 -1.27 21.17 18.96
C VAL A 10 -0.25 20.12 18.51
N ALA A 11 0.99 20.18 19.01
CA ALA A 11 2.03 19.21 18.68
C ALA A 11 1.62 17.77 19.05
N ALA A 12 1.02 17.56 20.23
CA ALA A 12 0.54 16.27 20.66
C ALA A 12 -0.56 15.72 19.73
N ILE A 13 -1.48 16.57 19.26
CA ILE A 13 -2.52 16.19 18.29
C ILE A 13 -1.89 15.75 16.97
N PHE A 14 -0.93 16.52 16.43
CA PHE A 14 -0.25 16.17 15.17
C PHE A 14 0.56 14.88 15.29
N MET A 15 1.29 14.68 16.39
CA MET A 15 2.04 13.44 16.62
C MET A 15 1.11 12.25 16.80
N GLY A 16 0.02 12.40 17.56
CA GLY A 16 -0.99 11.36 17.75
C GLY A 16 -1.64 10.96 16.43
N TRP A 17 -1.97 11.94 15.58
CA TRP A 17 -2.49 11.68 14.23
C TRP A 17 -1.49 10.91 13.37
N PHE A 18 -0.23 11.36 13.34
CA PHE A 18 0.84 10.71 12.59
C PHE A 18 1.02 9.25 13.02
N ALA A 19 1.11 9.00 14.32
CA ALA A 19 1.25 7.66 14.88
C ALA A 19 0.04 6.77 14.53
N PHE A 20 -1.17 7.30 14.68
CA PHE A 20 -2.39 6.57 14.34
C PHE A 20 -2.47 6.24 12.84
N GLY A 21 -2.18 7.21 11.98
CA GLY A 21 -2.14 7.05 10.52
C GLY A 21 -1.13 5.99 10.07
N MET A 22 0.07 6.01 10.66
CA MET A 22 1.11 5.01 10.41
C MET A 22 0.64 3.60 10.78
N ILE A 23 0.11 3.42 12.00
CA ILE A 23 -0.37 2.10 12.47
C ILE A 23 -1.52 1.59 11.59
N TYR A 24 -2.44 2.48 11.20
CA TYR A 24 -3.55 2.11 10.33
C TYR A 24 -3.05 1.65 8.95
N ASN A 25 -2.13 2.40 8.34
CA ASN A 25 -1.56 2.04 7.04
C ASN A 25 -0.80 0.71 7.10
N LEU A 26 0.00 0.49 8.15
CA LEU A 26 0.73 -0.76 8.32
C LEU A 26 -0.23 -1.96 8.45
N ARG A 27 -1.25 -1.85 9.31
CA ARG A 27 -2.25 -2.91 9.48
C ARG A 27 -3.03 -3.20 8.21
N ARG A 28 -3.43 -2.15 7.48
CA ARG A 28 -4.18 -2.29 6.22
C ARG A 28 -3.32 -2.95 5.14
N GLY A 29 -2.07 -2.54 5.03
CA GLY A 29 -1.12 -3.12 4.09
C GLY A 29 -0.77 -4.56 4.41
N ASP A 30 -0.57 -4.91 5.69
CA ASP A 30 -0.35 -6.29 6.13
C ASP A 30 -1.57 -7.18 5.85
N ALA A 31 -2.78 -6.67 6.09
CA ALA A 31 -4.02 -7.41 5.81
C ALA A 31 -4.18 -7.68 4.31
N LEU A 32 -3.93 -6.67 3.47
CA LEU A 32 -3.94 -6.82 2.02
C LEU A 32 -2.85 -7.77 1.54
N LEU A 33 -1.63 -7.65 2.08
CA LEU A 33 -0.54 -8.55 1.76
C LEU A 33 -0.88 -10.00 2.08
N LYS A 34 -1.44 -10.26 3.27
CA LYS A 34 -1.88 -11.61 3.65
C LYS A 34 -2.98 -12.13 2.72
N TRP A 35 -3.95 -11.28 2.39
CA TRP A 35 -4.99 -11.64 1.41
C TRP A 35 -4.38 -11.99 0.05
N MET A 36 -3.40 -11.22 -0.43
CA MET A 36 -2.69 -11.48 -1.67
C MET A 36 -1.84 -12.76 -1.60
N GLN A 37 -1.08 -12.96 -0.52
CA GLN A 37 -0.27 -14.16 -0.30
C GLN A 37 -1.11 -15.43 -0.23
N ASN A 38 -2.39 -15.34 0.14
CA ASN A 38 -3.30 -16.48 0.09
C ASN A 38 -3.81 -16.78 -1.33
N GLY A 39 -4.00 -15.76 -2.19
CA GLY A 39 -4.50 -15.95 -3.56
C GLY A 39 -3.43 -16.14 -4.64
N LEU A 40 -2.20 -15.68 -4.41
CA LEU A 40 -1.11 -15.72 -5.38
C LEU A 40 -0.37 -17.07 -5.56
N PRO A 41 -0.34 -18.01 -4.60
CA PRO A 41 0.24 -19.34 -4.80
C PRO A 41 -0.39 -20.10 -5.97
N ASP A 42 -1.66 -19.79 -6.28
CA ASP A 42 -2.34 -20.34 -7.46
C ASP A 42 -1.67 -19.87 -8.77
N ILE A 43 -1.10 -18.67 -8.78
CA ILE A 43 -0.50 -18.00 -9.93
C ILE A 43 1.00 -18.34 -10.10
N GLY A 44 1.77 -18.53 -9.01
CA GLY A 44 3.18 -18.93 -9.11
C GLY A 44 3.90 -19.16 -7.77
N GLN A 45 5.00 -19.91 -7.80
CA GLN A 45 5.68 -20.43 -6.60
C GLN A 45 6.64 -19.46 -5.89
N LYS A 46 7.13 -18.42 -6.59
CA LYS A 46 8.15 -17.50 -6.04
C LYS A 46 7.60 -16.08 -5.97
N THR A 47 7.17 -15.70 -4.78
CA THR A 47 6.63 -14.37 -4.50
C THR A 47 7.65 -13.58 -3.69
N THR A 48 8.30 -12.59 -4.32
CA THR A 48 9.16 -11.63 -3.62
C THR A 48 8.32 -10.45 -3.19
N PHE A 49 8.39 -10.10 -1.91
CA PHE A 49 7.69 -8.96 -1.34
C PHE A 49 8.67 -7.85 -0.97
N ARG A 50 8.35 -6.62 -1.32
CA ARG A 50 9.16 -5.45 -0.99
C ARG A 50 8.28 -4.25 -0.68
N TRP A 51 8.52 -3.60 0.45
CA TRP A 51 7.96 -2.28 0.73
C TRP A 51 8.73 -1.20 -0.03
N LEU A 52 8.00 -0.32 -0.71
CA LEU A 52 8.49 0.89 -1.35
C LEU A 52 8.02 2.10 -0.50
N GLY A 53 8.72 2.35 0.60
CA GLY A 53 8.31 3.38 1.58
C GLY A 53 7.23 2.89 2.55
N THR A 54 6.40 3.82 3.06
CA THR A 54 5.36 3.55 4.09
C THR A 54 3.99 3.20 3.51
N SER A 55 3.77 3.50 2.23
CA SER A 55 2.44 3.45 1.61
C SER A 55 2.40 2.66 0.31
N VAL A 56 3.53 2.15 -0.19
CA VAL A 56 3.55 1.33 -1.39
C VAL A 56 4.18 -0.03 -1.09
N ALA A 57 3.50 -1.09 -1.50
CA ALA A 57 3.95 -2.46 -1.37
C ALA A 57 4.04 -3.09 -2.76
N GLU A 58 5.16 -3.70 -3.07
CA GLU A 58 5.44 -4.38 -4.33
C GLU A 58 5.53 -5.89 -4.09
N LEU A 59 4.83 -6.64 -4.93
CA LEU A 59 4.79 -8.08 -4.89
C LEU A 59 5.09 -8.64 -6.28
N VAL A 60 6.18 -9.38 -6.41
CA VAL A 60 6.67 -9.88 -7.71
C VAL A 60 6.64 -11.40 -7.71
N ILE A 61 5.90 -11.96 -8.65
CA ILE A 61 5.92 -13.37 -9.01
C ILE A 61 6.83 -13.53 -10.22
N ALA A 62 8.05 -13.99 -9.97
CA ALA A 62 9.06 -14.10 -11.02
C ALA A 62 8.78 -15.25 -12.02
N HIS A 63 8.11 -16.31 -11.56
CA HIS A 63 7.81 -17.51 -12.34
C HIS A 63 6.32 -17.84 -12.20
N ALA A 64 5.50 -17.15 -13.00
CA ALA A 64 4.07 -17.42 -13.05
C ALA A 64 3.78 -18.64 -13.95
N LYS A 65 2.64 -19.31 -13.72
CA LYS A 65 2.15 -20.37 -14.62
C LYS A 65 1.76 -19.77 -15.97
N LYS A 66 1.92 -20.56 -17.05
CA LYS A 66 1.42 -20.18 -18.39
C LYS A 66 -0.07 -19.79 -18.28
N PRO A 67 -0.52 -18.71 -18.93
CA PRO A 67 0.14 -17.93 -19.98
C PRO A 67 1.10 -16.82 -19.50
N PHE A 68 1.22 -16.61 -18.20
CA PHE A 68 2.02 -15.52 -17.63
C PHE A 68 3.49 -15.93 -17.45
N ARG A 69 4.42 -15.02 -17.75
CA ARG A 69 5.87 -15.13 -17.47
C ARG A 69 6.19 -14.59 -16.09
N ARG A 70 5.70 -13.37 -15.81
CA ARG A 70 5.94 -12.60 -14.60
C ARG A 70 4.69 -11.82 -14.26
N LEU A 71 4.34 -11.78 -12.97
CA LEU A 71 3.27 -10.94 -12.46
C LEU A 71 3.86 -9.99 -11.42
N GLU A 72 3.67 -8.70 -11.59
CA GLU A 72 3.97 -7.68 -10.59
C GLU A 72 2.65 -7.13 -10.09
N THR A 73 2.49 -7.06 -8.78
CA THR A 73 1.38 -6.34 -8.17
C THR A 73 1.92 -5.22 -7.31
N LEU A 74 1.46 -4.01 -7.59
CA LEU A 74 1.79 -2.82 -6.81
C LEU A 74 0.55 -2.42 -6.04
N LEU A 75 0.66 -2.41 -4.72
CA LEU A 75 -0.32 -1.86 -3.81
C LEU A 75 0.09 -0.43 -3.48
N VAL A 76 -0.77 0.54 -3.79
CA VAL A 76 -0.59 1.95 -3.46
C VAL A 76 -1.66 2.34 -2.46
N LEU A 77 -1.28 2.42 -1.19
CA LEU A 77 -2.15 2.86 -0.11
C LEU A 77 -2.27 4.37 -0.10
N LYS A 78 -3.41 4.86 0.37
CA LYS A 78 -3.60 6.27 0.66
C LYS A 78 -2.56 6.75 1.69
N PRO A 79 -1.89 7.89 1.47
CA PRO A 79 -0.98 8.47 2.45
C PRO A 79 -1.82 8.98 3.63
N ARG A 80 -1.90 8.19 4.71
CA ARG A 80 -2.60 8.52 5.96
C ARG A 80 -1.64 8.94 7.08
N ASP A 81 -0.35 8.78 6.85
CA ASP A 81 0.75 9.16 7.74
C ASP A 81 0.91 10.68 7.80
N VAL A 82 0.85 11.37 6.67
CA VAL A 82 0.98 12.84 6.62
C VAL A 82 -0.40 13.51 6.72
N PHE A 83 -0.63 14.27 7.80
CA PHE A 83 -1.92 14.92 8.11
C PHE A 83 -2.48 15.72 6.93
N TRP A 84 -1.70 16.65 6.38
CA TRP A 84 -2.16 17.49 5.27
C TRP A 84 -2.40 16.69 3.98
N MET A 85 -1.57 15.69 3.68
CA MET A 85 -1.80 14.80 2.53
C MET A 85 -3.06 13.96 2.72
N THR A 86 -3.38 13.56 3.96
CA THR A 86 -4.60 12.80 4.27
C THR A 86 -5.83 13.62 3.94
N ILE A 87 -5.84 14.90 4.36
CA ILE A 87 -6.93 15.84 4.08
C ILE A 87 -7.08 16.06 2.57
N ILE A 88 -5.98 16.37 1.88
CA ILE A 88 -5.98 16.56 0.43
C ILE A 88 -6.48 15.29 -0.29
N ALA A 89 -6.01 14.11 0.10
CA ALA A 89 -6.40 12.83 -0.48
C ALA A 89 -7.86 12.46 -0.14
N TYR A 90 -8.40 12.93 0.99
CA TYR A 90 -9.82 12.83 1.32
C TYR A 90 -10.66 13.66 0.36
N PHE A 91 -10.30 14.93 0.12
CA PHE A 91 -10.98 15.78 -0.85
C PHE A 91 -10.87 15.28 -2.29
N GLN A 92 -9.73 14.69 -2.66
CA GLN A 92 -9.52 14.09 -3.98
C GLN A 92 -10.24 12.73 -4.16
N LYS A 93 -10.94 12.22 -3.13
CA LYS A 93 -11.53 10.87 -3.12
C LYS A 93 -10.52 9.78 -3.52
N ARG A 94 -9.24 9.95 -3.16
CA ARG A 94 -8.22 8.94 -3.40
C ARG A 94 -8.50 7.74 -2.50
N GLU A 95 -8.65 6.59 -3.14
CA GLU A 95 -8.79 5.28 -2.51
C GLU A 95 -7.47 4.49 -2.63
N ASP A 96 -7.42 3.34 -1.96
CA ASP A 96 -6.29 2.42 -2.06
C ASP A 96 -6.34 1.75 -3.46
N ILE A 97 -5.22 1.71 -4.19
CA ILE A 97 -5.15 1.21 -5.56
C ILE A 97 -4.31 -0.07 -5.60
N VAL A 98 -4.81 -1.07 -6.30
CA VAL A 98 -4.05 -2.29 -6.64
C VAL A 98 -3.81 -2.30 -8.14
N ILE A 99 -2.54 -2.34 -8.54
CA ILE A 99 -2.13 -2.37 -9.95
C ILE A 99 -1.55 -3.75 -10.24
N PHE A 100 -2.19 -4.48 -11.15
CA PHE A 100 -1.69 -5.74 -11.66
C PHE A 100 -0.97 -5.51 -12.99
N ARG A 101 0.31 -5.88 -13.06
CA ARG A 101 1.10 -5.88 -14.28
C ARG A 101 1.52 -7.30 -14.60
N ALA A 102 0.93 -7.85 -15.65
CA ALA A 102 1.23 -9.19 -16.11
C ALA A 102 2.07 -9.14 -17.39
N HIS A 103 3.16 -9.89 -17.42
CA HIS A 103 3.95 -10.14 -18.62
C HIS A 103 3.52 -11.49 -19.19
N LEU A 104 3.02 -11.50 -20.41
CA LEU A 104 2.60 -12.72 -21.09
C LEU A 104 3.78 -13.40 -21.78
N ASN A 105 3.78 -14.73 -21.82
CA ASN A 105 4.75 -15.49 -22.62
C ASN A 105 4.39 -15.48 -24.11
N THR A 106 3.11 -15.29 -24.43
CA THR A 106 2.56 -15.35 -25.79
C THR A 106 1.61 -14.18 -26.00
N ALA A 107 1.53 -13.67 -27.22
CA ALA A 107 0.54 -12.66 -27.57
C ALA A 107 -0.88 -13.19 -27.28
N PRO A 108 -1.81 -12.34 -26.82
CA PRO A 108 -3.21 -12.72 -26.68
C PRO A 108 -3.75 -13.10 -28.06
N LEU A 109 -4.46 -14.24 -28.12
CA LEU A 109 -5.20 -14.61 -29.32
C LEU A 109 -6.39 -13.65 -29.42
N THR A 110 -6.46 -12.91 -30.52
CA THR A 110 -7.57 -12.01 -30.90
C THR A 110 -8.79 -12.79 -31.35
#